data_AF-A0A2K6BXF1-F1
#
_entry.id   AF-A0A2K6BXF1-F1
#
_cell.length_a   1.000
_cell.length_b   1.000
_cell.length_c   1.000
_cell.angle_alpha   90.00
_cell.angle_beta   90.00
_cell.angle_gamma   90.00
#
_symmetry.space_group_name_H-M   'P 1'
#
loop_
_entity.id
_entity.type
_entity.pdbx_description
1 polymer ?
#
loop_
_entity_poly.entity_id
_entity_poly.type
_entity_poly.pdbx_seq_one_letter_code
_entity_poly.pdbx_strand_id
1 'polypeptide(L)'
;MDRHIPVHALPEEIQKMLPEEKVCKYCGVSYLILHEFKAMEEKVKAMEKEMKFYQGSVDREKRLQEKLHSLNQELEQYKIDSKSKTESKIYFKLMLRLEVEHCQLKERMPDLQHSVTEPYIGL
;
A
#
# COMPACT_ATOMS: atom_id res chain seq x y z
N MET A 1 -1.77 -6.79 46.10
CA MET A 1 -0.66 -7.10 47.02
C MET A 1 0.44 -6.09 46.77
N ASP A 2 0.85 -5.35 47.81
CA ASP A 2 1.92 -4.36 47.71
C ASP A 2 3.21 -5.02 47.28
N ARG A 3 3.76 -4.58 46.14
CA ARG A 3 5.04 -5.08 45.63
C ARG A 3 6.16 -4.46 46.47
N HIS A 4 6.80 -5.26 47.32
CA HIS A 4 7.97 -4.83 48.07
C HIS A 4 9.15 -4.61 47.10
N ILE A 5 9.41 -3.33 46.79
CA ILE A 5 10.58 -2.89 46.06
C ILE A 5 11.74 -2.89 47.06
N PRO A 6 12.81 -3.69 46.87
CA PRO A 6 13.96 -3.65 47.75
C PRO A 6 14.57 -2.26 47.63
N VAL A 7 14.68 -1.55 48.74
CA VAL A 7 15.15 -0.17 48.80
C VAL A 7 16.62 -0.05 48.37
N HIS A 8 17.37 -1.16 48.41
CA HIS A 8 18.77 -1.23 48.05
C HIS A 8 19.01 -2.29 46.99
N ALA A 9 19.82 -1.94 45.99
CA ALA A 9 20.31 -2.88 44.99
C ALA A 9 21.24 -3.92 45.63
N LEU A 10 21.35 -5.08 44.97
CA LEU A 10 22.32 -6.09 45.37
C LEU A 10 23.75 -5.52 45.24
N PRO A 11 24.67 -5.73 46.19
CA PRO A 11 26.05 -5.26 46.08
C PRO A 11 26.76 -5.75 44.82
N GLU A 12 27.67 -4.95 44.26
CA GLU A 12 28.38 -5.26 43.01
C GLU A 12 29.17 -6.57 43.08
N GLU A 13 29.72 -6.89 44.24
CA GLU A 13 30.49 -8.11 44.48
C GLU A 13 29.61 -9.34 44.21
N ILE A 14 28.40 -9.34 44.77
CA ILE A 14 27.44 -10.44 44.62
C ILE A 14 26.86 -10.46 43.20
N GLN A 15 26.63 -9.29 42.58
CA GLN A 15 26.19 -9.23 41.19
C GLN A 15 27.22 -9.88 40.24
N LYS A 16 28.52 -9.64 40.47
CA LYS A 16 29.63 -10.15 39.65
C LYS A 16 30.02 -11.61 39.94
N MET A 17 29.50 -12.22 41.02
CA MET A 17 29.74 -13.64 41.32
C MET A 17 29.23 -14.55 40.20
N LEU A 18 29.89 -15.70 40.05
CA LEU A 18 29.50 -16.72 39.09
C LEU A 18 28.13 -17.33 39.47
N PRO A 19 27.31 -17.75 38.50
CA PRO A 19 26.02 -18.41 38.77
C PRO A 19 26.14 -19.61 39.71
N GLU A 20 27.23 -20.38 39.60
CA GLU A 20 27.49 -21.57 40.40
C GLU A 20 27.73 -21.23 41.89
N GLU A 21 28.21 -20.03 42.17
CA GLU A 21 28.42 -19.52 43.54
C GLU A 21 27.14 -18.98 44.16
N LYS A 22 26.16 -18.61 43.32
CA LYS A 22 24.84 -18.12 43.74
C LYS A 22 23.87 -19.25 44.04
N VAL A 23 24.27 -20.50 43.87
CA VAL A 23 23.39 -21.67 44.00
C VAL A 23 23.80 -22.55 45.17
N CYS A 24 22.81 -23.07 45.90
CA CYS A 24 23.05 -24.03 46.95
C CYS A 24 23.60 -25.35 46.40
N LYS A 25 24.77 -25.78 46.90
CA LYS A 25 25.45 -27.01 46.49
C LYS A 25 24.65 -28.29 46.79
N TYR A 26 23.68 -28.23 47.70
CA TYR A 26 22.91 -29.41 48.13
C TYR A 26 21.55 -29.51 47.45
N CYS A 27 20.79 -28.42 47.34
CA CYS A 27 19.46 -28.41 46.74
C CYS A 27 19.39 -27.76 45.35
N GLY A 28 20.45 -27.12 44.87
CA GLY A 28 20.49 -26.47 43.55
C GLY A 28 19.66 -25.18 43.45
N VAL A 29 19.13 -24.71 44.58
CA VAL A 29 18.29 -23.50 44.63
C VAL A 29 19.17 -22.26 44.71
N SER A 30 18.87 -21.23 43.90
CA SER A 30 19.58 -19.95 43.96
C SER A 30 19.36 -19.26 45.31
N TYR A 31 20.42 -18.70 45.88
CA TYR A 31 20.35 -17.81 47.05
C TYR A 31 19.73 -16.45 46.68
N LEU A 32 19.58 -16.15 45.38
CA LEU A 32 19.13 -14.87 44.84
C LEU A 32 17.87 -14.98 43.99
N ILE A 33 17.07 -16.04 44.19
CA ILE A 33 15.82 -16.29 43.45
C ILE A 33 14.98 -15.03 43.27
N LEU A 34 14.76 -14.25 44.34
CA LEU A 34 13.91 -13.06 44.29
C LEU A 34 14.44 -12.00 43.32
N HIS A 35 15.76 -11.81 43.27
CA HIS A 35 16.40 -10.86 42.36
C HIS A 35 16.29 -11.34 40.90
N GLU A 36 16.52 -12.64 40.68
CA GLU A 36 16.39 -13.27 39.36
C GLU A 36 14.95 -13.13 38.82
N PHE A 37 13.94 -13.41 39.65
CA PHE A 37 12.55 -13.20 39.27
C PHE A 37 12.22 -11.75 38.94
N LYS A 38 12.75 -10.79 39.69
CA LYS A 38 12.55 -9.36 39.39
C LYS A 38 13.18 -8.95 38.06
N ALA A 39 14.41 -9.38 37.80
CA ALA A 39 15.07 -9.13 36.53
C ALA A 39 14.31 -9.76 35.35
N MET A 40 13.77 -10.97 35.54
CA MET A 40 12.90 -11.58 34.54
C MET A 40 11.58 -10.82 34.36
N GLU A 41 10.91 -10.40 35.45
CA GLU A 41 9.68 -9.61 35.39
C GLU A 41 9.88 -8.29 34.63
N GLU A 42 11.00 -7.60 34.87
CA GLU A 42 11.35 -6.37 34.15
C GLU A 42 11.62 -6.61 32.67
N LYS A 43 12.36 -7.67 32.33
CA LYS A 43 12.59 -8.07 30.93
C LYS A 43 11.28 -8.40 30.23
N VAL A 44 10.39 -9.14 30.88
CA VAL A 44 9.06 -9.46 30.33
C VAL A 44 8.25 -8.18 30.12
N LYS A 45 8.22 -7.25 31.08
CA LYS A 45 7.54 -5.95 30.91
C LYS A 45 8.11 -5.12 29.77
N ALA A 46 9.43 -5.12 29.59
CA ALA A 46 10.07 -4.42 28.49
C ALA A 46 9.66 -5.05 27.13
N MET A 47 9.73 -6.37 27.05
CA MET A 47 9.33 -7.13 25.86
C MET A 47 7.83 -6.95 25.54
N GLU A 48 6.96 -6.92 26.53
CA GLU A 48 5.53 -6.64 26.35
C GLU A 48 5.27 -5.23 25.77
N LYS A 49 6.05 -4.23 26.19
CA LYS A 49 5.96 -2.87 25.65
C LYS A 49 6.40 -2.83 24.19
N GLU A 50 7.51 -3.48 23.87
CA GLU A 50 8.00 -3.59 22.49
C GLU A 50 6.99 -4.32 21.60
N MET A 51 6.43 -5.43 22.07
CA MET A 51 5.44 -6.20 21.33
C MET A 51 4.20 -5.38 20.99
N LYS A 52 3.69 -4.58 21.94
CA LYS A 52 2.57 -3.64 21.69
C LYS A 52 2.93 -2.58 20.66
N PHE A 53 4.16 -2.06 20.70
CA PHE A 53 4.63 -1.09 19.71
C PHE A 53 4.66 -1.71 18.30
N TYR A 54 5.22 -2.91 18.15
CA TYR A 54 5.28 -3.62 16.87
C TYR A 54 3.90 -3.98 16.33
N GLN A 55 2.97 -4.41 17.20
CA GLN A 55 1.61 -4.68 16.80
C GLN A 55 0.94 -3.45 16.17
N GLY A 56 1.10 -2.28 16.79
CA GLY A 56 0.61 -1.02 16.21
C GLY A 56 1.31 -0.65 14.89
N SER A 57 2.57 -1.02 14.70
CA SER A 57 3.30 -0.83 13.44
C SER A 57 2.73 -1.70 12.32
N VAL A 58 2.41 -2.97 12.60
CA VAL A 58 1.77 -3.88 11.63
C VAL A 58 0.43 -3.32 11.15
N ASP A 59 -0.39 -2.82 12.07
CA ASP A 59 -1.69 -2.22 11.71
C ASP A 59 -1.54 -0.96 10.85
N ARG A 60 -0.52 -0.13 11.12
CA ARG A 60 -0.22 1.05 10.30
C ARG A 60 0.25 0.66 8.91
N GLU A 61 1.15 -0.32 8.82
CA GLU A 61 1.68 -0.82 7.55
C GLU A 61 0.55 -1.37 6.67
N LYS A 62 -0.35 -2.17 7.26
CA LYS A 62 -1.51 -2.72 6.53
C LYS A 62 -2.38 -1.61 5.93
N ARG A 63 -2.70 -0.57 6.72
CA ARG A 63 -3.48 0.58 6.22
C ARG A 63 -2.76 1.34 5.10
N LEU A 64 -1.44 1.45 5.18
CA LEU A 64 -0.65 2.10 4.13
C LEU A 64 -0.64 1.27 2.85
N GLN A 65 -0.52 -0.06 2.96
CA GLN A 65 -0.60 -0.97 1.81
C GLN A 65 -1.97 -0.91 1.13
N GLU A 66 -3.07 -0.87 1.90
CA GLU A 66 -4.42 -0.71 1.36
C GLU A 66 -4.57 0.62 0.58
N LYS A 67 -4.04 1.73 1.13
CA LYS A 67 -4.04 3.03 0.45
C LYS A 67 -3.22 3.02 -0.84
N LEU A 68 -2.01 2.44 -0.80
CA LEU A 68 -1.16 2.30 -1.99
C LEU A 68 -1.87 1.49 -3.08
N HIS A 69 -2.54 0.40 -2.70
CA HIS A 69 -3.31 -0.40 -3.63
C HIS A 69 -4.44 0.42 -4.29
N SER A 70 -5.23 1.15 -3.49
CA SER A 70 -6.29 2.02 -4.03
C SER A 70 -5.75 3.08 -4.99
N LEU A 71 -4.65 3.73 -4.62
CA LEU A 71 -4.05 4.79 -5.43
C LEU A 71 -3.49 4.25 -6.75
N ASN A 72 -2.91 3.05 -6.73
CA ASN A 72 -2.46 2.38 -7.95
C ASN A 72 -3.63 2.04 -8.88
N GLN A 73 -4.75 1.57 -8.34
CA GLN A 73 -5.96 1.31 -9.14
C GLN A 73 -6.49 2.60 -9.79
N GLU A 74 -6.57 3.68 -9.02
CA GLU A 74 -6.98 5.00 -9.53
C GLU A 74 -6.04 5.50 -10.63
N LEU A 75 -4.72 5.32 -10.45
CA LEU A 75 -3.72 5.70 -11.44
C LEU A 75 -3.89 4.92 -12.75
N GLU A 76 -4.08 3.60 -12.67
CA GLU A 76 -4.29 2.77 -13.87
C GLU A 76 -5.59 3.15 -14.59
N GLN A 77 -6.67 3.39 -13.84
CA GLN A 77 -7.92 3.87 -14.44
C GLN A 77 -7.72 5.23 -15.12
N TYR A 78 -7.04 6.16 -14.46
CA TYR A 78 -6.74 7.47 -15.05
C TYR A 78 -5.93 7.35 -16.35
N LYS A 79 -4.94 6.45 -16.40
CA LYS A 79 -4.17 6.19 -17.63
C LYS A 79 -5.08 5.71 -18.76
N ILE A 80 -5.94 4.74 -18.49
CA ILE A 80 -6.89 4.22 -19.49
C ILE A 80 -7.82 5.33 -19.99
N ASP A 81 -8.42 6.08 -19.08
CA ASP A 81 -9.33 7.18 -19.41
C ASP A 81 -8.63 8.27 -20.22
N SER A 82 -7.40 8.62 -19.85
CA SER A 82 -6.62 9.63 -20.56
C SER A 82 -6.31 9.18 -21.99
N LYS A 83 -5.95 7.90 -22.17
CA LYS A 83 -5.68 7.30 -23.48
C LYS A 83 -6.93 7.29 -24.36
N SER A 84 -8.06 6.83 -23.82
CA SER A 84 -9.36 6.84 -24.52
C SER A 84 -9.75 8.26 -24.95
N LYS A 85 -9.61 9.25 -24.05
CA LYS A 85 -9.89 10.66 -24.37
C LYS A 85 -8.98 11.20 -25.46
N THR A 86 -7.69 10.82 -25.48
CA THR A 86 -6.79 11.23 -26.56
C THR A 86 -7.15 10.59 -27.89
N GLU A 87 -7.46 9.29 -27.91
CA GLU A 87 -7.86 8.58 -29.13
C GLU A 87 -9.17 9.15 -29.70
N SER A 88 -10.16 9.40 -28.84
CA SER A 88 -11.42 10.05 -29.22
C SER A 88 -11.20 11.43 -29.84
N LYS A 89 -10.33 12.27 -29.25
CA LYS A 89 -9.97 13.58 -29.80
C LYS A 89 -9.29 13.48 -31.17
N ILE A 90 -8.41 12.49 -31.36
CA ILE A 90 -7.73 12.25 -32.64
C ILE A 90 -8.75 11.84 -33.71
N TYR A 91 -9.62 10.89 -33.38
CA TYR A 91 -10.67 10.42 -34.28
C TYR A 91 -11.61 11.55 -34.70
N PHE A 92 -12.09 12.34 -33.73
CA PHE A 92 -12.95 13.50 -34.01
C PHE A 92 -12.28 14.51 -34.94
N LYS A 93 -10.99 14.82 -34.70
CA LYS A 93 -10.21 15.72 -35.57
C LYS A 93 -10.02 15.17 -36.99
N LEU A 94 -9.89 13.85 -37.15
CA LEU A 94 -9.80 13.22 -38.46
C LEU A 94 -11.15 13.27 -39.19
N MET A 95 -12.24 12.93 -38.50
CA MET A 95 -13.59 12.95 -39.05
C MET A 95 -13.95 14.35 -39.58
N LEU A 96 -13.70 15.40 -38.78
CA LEU A 96 -13.91 16.78 -39.22
C LEU A 96 -13.11 17.14 -40.48
N ARG A 97 -11.87 16.66 -40.60
CA ARG A 97 -11.06 16.90 -41.81
C ARG A 97 -11.65 16.23 -43.04
N LEU A 98 -12.07 14.96 -42.92
CA LEU A 98 -12.71 14.23 -44.00
C LEU A 98 -14.04 14.88 -44.43
N GLU A 99 -14.81 15.40 -43.48
CA GLU A 99 -16.07 16.08 -43.77
C GLU A 99 -15.87 17.39 -44.52
N VAL A 100 -14.85 18.18 -44.14
CA VAL A 100 -14.43 19.37 -44.89
C VAL A 100 -13.99 19.00 -46.31
N GLU A 101 -13.17 17.97 -46.47
CA GLU A 101 -12.73 17.50 -47.78
C GLU A 101 -13.90 17.01 -48.64
N HIS A 102 -14.86 16.29 -48.05
CA HIS A 102 -16.06 15.83 -48.74
C HIS A 102 -16.94 16.99 -49.22
N CYS A 103 -17.14 18.03 -48.38
CA CYS A 103 -17.84 19.25 -48.79
C CYS A 103 -17.12 19.95 -49.96
N GLN A 104 -15.79 20.08 -49.90
CA GLN A 104 -15.01 20.70 -50.97
C GLN A 104 -15.06 19.90 -52.28
N LEU A 105 -15.08 18.57 -52.23
CA LEU A 105 -15.23 17.72 -53.41
C LEU A 105 -16.64 17.83 -54.01
N LYS A 106 -17.68 17.89 -53.17
CA LYS A 106 -19.06 18.08 -53.58
C LYS A 106 -19.27 19.43 -54.27
N GLU A 107 -18.61 20.49 -53.80
CA GLU A 107 -18.62 21.81 -54.45
C GLU A 107 -17.90 21.81 -55.81
N ARG A 108 -16.87 20.97 -55.99
CA ARG A 108 -16.12 20.84 -57.26
C ARG A 108 -16.78 19.92 -58.29
N MET A 109 -17.79 19.12 -57.92
CA MET A 109 -18.56 18.29 -58.85
C MET A 109 -20.07 18.55 -58.71
N PRO A 110 -20.61 19.64 -59.30
CA PRO A 110 -22.03 19.95 -59.19
C PRO A 110 -22.93 18.95 -59.94
N ASP A 111 -22.43 18.29 -60.99
CA ASP A 111 -23.27 17.57 -61.94
C ASP A 111 -22.74 16.16 -62.27
N LEU A 112 -23.19 15.17 -61.49
CA LEU A 112 -23.29 13.78 -61.94
C LEU A 112 -24.67 13.18 -61.61
N GLN A 113 -25.71 14.02 -61.59
CA GLN A 113 -27.10 13.60 -61.38
C GLN A 113 -28.03 13.87 -62.59
N HIS A 114 -27.52 14.40 -63.71
CA HIS A 114 -28.36 14.83 -64.84
C HIS A 114 -28.30 13.96 -66.12
N SER A 115 -27.75 12.74 -66.08
CA SER A 115 -27.72 11.88 -67.28
C SER A 115 -28.21 10.45 -67.05
N VAL A 116 -29.41 10.27 -66.47
CA VAL A 116 -30.22 9.06 -66.68
C VAL A 116 -31.69 9.44 -66.73
N THR A 117 -32.10 10.10 -67.81
CA THR A 117 -33.51 10.14 -68.24
C THR A 117 -33.52 10.23 -69.76
N GLU A 118 -33.25 9.11 -70.41
CA GLU A 118 -33.75 8.90 -71.77
C GLU A 118 -35.23 8.50 -71.66
N PRO A 119 -36.17 9.25 -72.25
CA PRO A 119 -37.54 8.81 -72.37
C PRO A 119 -37.65 7.81 -73.53
N TYR A 120 -38.09 6.59 -73.21
CA TYR A 120 -38.66 5.66 -74.17
C TYR A 120 -39.87 6.35 -74.84
N ILE A 121 -39.71 6.79 -76.08
CA ILE A 121 -40.83 7.17 -76.94
C ILE A 121 -41.09 5.97 -77.84
N GLY A 122 -42.15 5.23 -77.52
CA GLY A 122 -42.73 4.26 -78.44
C GLY A 122 -43.66 4.98 -79.42
N LEU A 123 -43.42 4.75 -80.71
CA LEU A 123 -44.41 4.62 -81.78
C LEU A 123 -43.78 3.78 -82.90
#